data_AF-A0A163UFT1-F1
#
_entry.id   AF-A0A163UFT1-F1
#
_cell.length_a   1.000
_cell.length_b   1.000
_cell.length_c   1.000
_cell.angle_alpha   90.00
_cell.angle_beta   90.00
_cell.angle_gamma   90.00
#
_symmetry.space_group_name_H-M   'P 1'
#
loop_
_entity.id
_entity.type
_entity.pdbx_description
1 polymer ?
#
loop_
_entity_poly.entity_id
_entity_poly.type
_entity_poly.pdbx_seq_one_letter_code
_entity_poly.pdbx_strand_id
1 'polypeptide(L)'
;MTLYMKLGGRRAFMQAMPRLQARLEQDSCFDSSKFRHEFEQSDDLSEFLIFLFGGAPYYEGKPVTKLLSPVCPSVETYQRFVDHLVAAFFDGRASDEEADLRNLMERLRPQVLNPKPVAPVLVYSAKRETLSA
;
A
#
# COMPACT_ATOMS: atom_id res chain seq x y z
N MET A 1 -7.54 -18.32 7.91
CA MET A 1 -6.57 -17.53 8.70
C MET A 1 -6.01 -16.44 7.80
N THR A 2 -5.80 -15.21 8.30
CA THR A 2 -5.31 -14.08 7.47
C THR A 2 -3.84 -14.27 7.10
N LEU A 3 -3.41 -13.63 6.01
CA LEU A 3 -2.01 -13.68 5.55
C LEU A 3 -1.06 -13.18 6.66
N TYR A 4 -1.48 -12.13 7.37
CA TYR A 4 -0.77 -11.59 8.53
C TYR A 4 -0.48 -12.68 9.58
N MET A 5 -1.48 -13.46 9.97
CA MET A 5 -1.31 -14.52 10.97
C MET A 5 -0.47 -15.69 10.45
N LYS A 6 -0.64 -16.06 9.17
CA LYS A 6 0.16 -17.11 8.52
C LYS A 6 1.66 -16.77 8.48
N LEU A 7 2.00 -15.49 8.31
CA LEU A 7 3.39 -15.03 8.23
C LEU A 7 4.07 -14.81 9.59
N GLY A 8 3.34 -14.90 10.71
CA GLY A 8 3.89 -14.63 12.05
C GLY A 8 3.59 -13.22 12.58
N GLY A 9 2.63 -12.53 11.96
CA GLY A 9 2.07 -11.27 12.42
C GLY A 9 3.10 -10.15 12.52
N ARG A 10 3.02 -9.35 13.60
CA ARG A 10 3.83 -8.14 13.78
C ARG A 10 5.33 -8.37 13.62
N ARG A 11 5.84 -9.51 14.11
CA ARG A 11 7.27 -9.82 14.04
C ARG A 11 7.75 -9.94 12.60
N ALA A 12 6.95 -10.56 11.73
CA ALA A 12 7.28 -10.72 10.32
C ALA A 12 7.33 -9.37 9.62
N PHE A 13 6.39 -8.48 9.91
CA PHE A 13 6.37 -7.11 9.38
C PHE A 13 7.57 -6.28 9.83
N MET A 14 7.93 -6.34 11.12
CA MET A 14 9.12 -5.64 11.63
C MET A 14 10.42 -6.10 10.94
N GLN A 15 10.48 -7.34 10.45
CA GLN A 15 11.62 -7.86 9.71
C GLN A 15 11.54 -7.56 8.21
N ALA A 16 10.34 -7.61 7.62
CA ALA A 16 10.12 -7.44 6.20
C ALA A 16 10.23 -5.97 5.75
N MET A 17 9.76 -5.01 6.57
CA MET A 17 9.75 -3.59 6.17
C MET A 17 11.14 -3.01 5.88
N PRO A 18 12.16 -3.19 6.74
CA PRO A 18 13.52 -2.72 6.41
C PRO A 18 14.11 -3.43 5.19
N ARG A 19 13.77 -4.70 4.96
CA ARG A 19 14.21 -5.45 3.77
C ARG A 19 13.56 -4.91 2.50
N LEU A 20 12.27 -4.60 2.56
CA LEU A 20 11.56 -3.98 1.45
C LEU A 20 12.17 -2.62 1.11
N GLN A 21 12.41 -1.77 2.12
CA GLN A 21 13.06 -0.48 1.93
C GLN A 21 14.42 -0.63 1.22
N ALA A 22 15.30 -1.48 1.76
CA ALA A 22 16.63 -1.70 1.20
C ALA A 22 16.57 -2.22 -0.25
N ARG A 23 15.62 -3.11 -0.56
CA ARG A 23 15.42 -3.63 -1.92
C ARG A 23 14.97 -2.54 -2.90
N LEU A 24 14.03 -1.69 -2.49
CA LEU A 24 13.56 -0.58 -3.33
C LEU A 24 14.66 0.47 -3.52
N GLU A 25 15.45 0.77 -2.51
CA GLU A 25 16.56 1.74 -2.62
C GLU A 25 17.72 1.24 -3.50
N GLN A 26 17.90 -0.08 -3.61
CA GLN A 26 18.93 -0.68 -4.46
C GLN A 26 18.52 -0.86 -5.93
N ASP A 27 17.21 -0.79 -6.22
CA ASP A 27 16.70 -0.96 -7.58
C ASP A 27 16.53 0.40 -8.26
N SER A 28 17.31 0.63 -9.32
CA SER A 28 17.33 1.89 -10.09
C SER A 28 16.00 2.25 -10.75
N CYS A 29 15.03 1.34 -10.78
CA CYS A 29 13.67 1.61 -11.24
C CYS A 29 12.88 2.49 -10.26
N PHE A 30 13.30 2.55 -8.98
CA PHE A 30 12.62 3.33 -7.95
C PHE A 30 13.41 4.57 -7.56
N ASP A 31 12.68 5.65 -7.33
CA ASP A 31 13.23 6.90 -6.83
C ASP A 31 12.99 7.01 -5.32
N SER A 32 14.04 6.76 -4.53
CA SER A 32 14.00 6.79 -3.07
C SER A 32 13.42 8.09 -2.49
N SER A 33 13.60 9.23 -3.18
CA SER A 33 13.07 10.51 -2.72
C SER A 33 11.54 10.53 -2.65
N LYS A 34 10.86 9.68 -3.43
CA LYS A 34 9.39 9.62 -3.49
C LYS A 34 8.75 8.79 -2.40
N PHE A 35 9.48 7.84 -1.80
CA PHE A 35 8.89 6.88 -0.85
C PHE A 35 9.61 6.80 0.50
N ARG A 36 10.81 7.35 0.65
CA ARG A 36 11.59 7.25 1.90
C ARG A 36 10.81 7.71 3.13
N HIS A 37 10.04 8.79 3.00
CA HIS A 37 9.18 9.30 4.08
C HIS A 37 8.12 8.30 4.56
N GLU A 38 7.66 7.40 3.68
CA GLU A 38 6.67 6.35 4.01
C GLU A 38 7.28 5.20 4.83
N PHE A 39 8.61 5.10 4.89
CA PHE A 39 9.33 4.13 5.72
C PHE A 39 9.91 4.76 7.00
N GLU A 40 10.21 6.06 6.99
CA GLU A 40 10.94 6.73 8.09
C GLU A 40 10.06 7.57 9.01
N GLN A 41 8.90 8.07 8.54
CA GLN A 41 8.14 9.10 9.25
C GLN A 41 6.64 8.82 9.38
N SER A 42 5.98 8.37 8.31
CA SER A 42 4.52 8.20 8.34
C SER A 42 4.07 6.83 8.85
N ASP A 43 4.89 5.80 8.67
CA ASP A 43 4.51 4.38 8.76
C ASP A 43 3.26 3.99 7.92
N ASP A 44 2.76 4.87 7.03
CA ASP A 44 1.52 4.68 6.26
C ASP A 44 1.60 3.42 5.39
N LEU A 45 2.77 3.13 4.82
CA LEU A 45 3.00 1.94 4.02
C LEU A 45 2.99 0.68 4.88
N SER A 46 3.55 0.74 6.08
CA SER A 46 3.53 -0.39 7.02
C SER A 46 2.10 -0.69 7.46
N GLU A 47 1.35 0.33 7.86
CA GLU A 47 -0.05 0.21 8.27
C GLU A 47 -0.93 -0.31 7.13
N PHE A 48 -0.73 0.22 5.92
CA PHE A 48 -1.42 -0.26 4.73
C PHE A 48 -1.16 -1.75 4.47
N LEU A 49 0.10 -2.19 4.54
CA LEU A 49 0.45 -3.59 4.30
C LEU A 49 -0.08 -4.49 5.43
N ILE A 50 -0.07 -4.03 6.69
CA ILE A 50 -0.68 -4.77 7.81
C ILE A 50 -2.18 -4.95 7.57
N PHE A 51 -2.89 -3.89 7.20
CA PHE A 51 -4.30 -3.95 6.83
C PHE A 51 -4.54 -4.89 5.63
N LEU A 52 -3.77 -4.73 4.56
CA LEU A 52 -3.89 -5.55 3.34
C LEU A 52 -3.72 -7.04 3.62
N PHE A 53 -2.84 -7.39 4.55
CA PHE A 53 -2.58 -8.78 4.96
C PHE A 53 -3.63 -9.29 5.97
N GLY A 54 -4.58 -8.46 6.38
CA GLY A 54 -5.61 -8.79 7.37
C GLY A 54 -5.12 -8.79 8.81
N GLY A 55 -4.13 -7.95 9.12
CA GLY A 55 -3.64 -7.68 10.48
C GLY A 55 -4.39 -6.56 11.20
N ALA A 56 -5.11 -5.71 10.46
CA ALA A 56 -5.96 -4.65 10.98
C ALA A 56 -7.36 -4.69 10.31
N PRO A 57 -8.44 -4.37 11.02
CA PRO A 57 -9.80 -4.38 10.47
C PRO A 57 -10.12 -3.18 9.56
N TYR A 58 -9.38 -2.07 9.73
CA TYR A 58 -9.53 -0.84 8.94
C TYR A 58 -8.16 -0.21 8.69
N TYR A 59 -8.10 0.65 7.67
CA TYR A 59 -6.94 1.46 7.32
C TYR A 59 -7.36 2.93 7.24
N GLU A 60 -6.71 3.77 8.05
CA GLU A 60 -7.02 5.20 8.21
C GLU A 60 -5.95 6.11 7.60
N GLY A 61 -4.89 5.54 7.02
CA GLY A 61 -3.84 6.28 6.35
C GLY A 61 -4.26 6.84 4.99
N LYS A 62 -3.27 7.33 4.24
CA LYS A 62 -3.49 7.93 2.91
C LYS A 62 -4.18 6.96 1.96
N PRO A 63 -5.03 7.44 1.03
CA PRO A 63 -5.58 6.59 -0.03
C PRO A 63 -4.47 5.81 -0.74
N VAL A 64 -4.71 4.53 -1.06
CA VAL A 64 -3.70 3.66 -1.72
C VAL A 64 -3.11 4.27 -3.00
N THR A 65 -3.89 5.09 -3.69
CA THR A 65 -3.47 5.83 -4.89
C THR A 65 -2.45 6.92 -4.56
N LYS A 66 -2.61 7.62 -3.43
CA LYS A 66 -1.64 8.60 -2.94
C LYS A 66 -0.39 7.93 -2.39
N LEU A 67 -0.54 6.74 -1.82
CA LEU A 67 0.56 5.97 -1.24
C LEU A 67 1.44 5.31 -2.32
N LEU A 68 0.84 4.57 -3.25
CA LEU A 68 1.60 3.72 -4.19
C LEU A 68 1.82 4.34 -5.57
N SER A 69 0.94 5.21 -6.08
CA SER A 69 1.12 5.78 -7.43
C SER A 69 2.42 6.61 -7.59
N PRO A 70 2.91 7.36 -6.58
CA PRO A 70 4.20 8.05 -6.69
C PRO A 70 5.39 7.08 -6.83
N VAL A 71 5.27 5.89 -6.22
CA VAL A 71 6.30 4.83 -6.22
C VAL A 71 6.20 3.97 -7.48
N CYS A 72 4.98 3.74 -7.96
CA CYS A 72 4.66 2.85 -9.07
C CYS A 72 3.94 3.65 -10.19
N PRO A 73 4.67 4.44 -11.00
CA PRO A 73 4.08 5.27 -12.05
C PRO A 73 3.62 4.46 -13.27
N SER A 74 4.06 3.21 -13.41
CA SER A 74 3.74 2.36 -14.56
C SER A 74 3.46 0.92 -14.13
N VAL A 75 2.93 0.12 -15.07
CA VAL A 75 2.66 -1.31 -14.87
C VAL A 75 3.95 -2.06 -14.52
N GLU A 76 5.05 -1.73 -15.18
CA GLU A 76 6.34 -2.36 -14.99
C GLU A 76 6.89 -2.08 -13.59
N THR A 77 6.86 -0.82 -13.16
CA THR A 77 7.31 -0.46 -11.80
C THR A 77 6.40 -1.06 -10.73
N TYR A 78 5.08 -1.17 -11.00
CA TYR A 78 4.15 -1.84 -10.10
C TYR A 78 4.45 -3.34 -9.94
N GLN A 79 4.66 -4.05 -11.04
CA GLN A 79 5.03 -5.47 -11.01
C GLN A 79 6.34 -5.68 -10.25
N ARG A 80 7.34 -4.84 -10.52
CA ARG A 80 8.62 -4.88 -9.83
C ARG A 80 8.50 -4.57 -8.34
N PHE A 81 7.59 -3.67 -7.95
CA PHE A 81 7.29 -3.42 -6.53
C PHE A 81 6.69 -4.66 -5.87
N VAL A 82 5.75 -5.34 -6.55
CA VAL A 82 5.17 -6.60 -6.06
C VAL A 82 6.24 -7.67 -5.89
N ASP A 83 7.20 -7.77 -6.82
CA ASP A 83 8.30 -8.73 -6.71
C ASP A 83 9.21 -8.43 -5.51
N HIS A 84 9.53 -7.15 -5.25
CA HIS A 84 10.28 -6.77 -4.05
C HIS A 84 9.50 -7.02 -2.76
N LEU A 85 8.19 -6.79 -2.77
CA LEU A 85 7.30 -7.09 -1.65
C LEU A 85 7.30 -8.59 -1.36
N VAL A 86 7.12 -9.42 -2.39
CA VAL A 86 7.20 -10.88 -2.27
C VAL A 86 8.56 -11.31 -1.74
N ALA A 87 9.66 -10.78 -2.30
CA ALA A 87 11.00 -11.13 -1.86
C ALA A 87 11.28 -10.71 -0.41
N ALA A 88 10.65 -9.63 0.08
CA ALA A 88 10.81 -9.16 1.46
C ALA A 88 10.10 -10.07 2.47
N PHE A 89 8.90 -10.58 2.15
CA PHE A 89 8.08 -11.40 3.05
C PHE A 89 8.33 -12.91 2.93
N PHE A 90 8.71 -13.39 1.75
CA PHE A 90 8.83 -14.82 1.44
C PHE A 90 10.24 -15.29 1.13
N ASP A 91 11.21 -14.37 1.06
CA ASP A 91 12.61 -14.68 0.73
C ASP A 91 12.76 -15.49 -0.58
N GLY A 92 11.89 -15.20 -1.56
CA GLY A 92 11.87 -15.88 -2.86
C GLY A 92 11.32 -17.32 -2.85
N ARG A 93 10.69 -17.75 -1.75
CA ARG A 93 10.06 -19.08 -1.66
C ARG A 93 8.61 -19.03 -2.15
N ALA A 94 8.36 -19.71 -3.27
CA ALA A 94 7.01 -19.97 -3.75
C ALA A 94 6.18 -20.70 -2.68
N SER A 95 5.04 -20.12 -2.35
CA SER A 95 4.08 -20.66 -1.38
C SER A 95 2.66 -20.24 -1.77
N ASP A 96 1.65 -20.93 -1.25
CA ASP A 96 0.25 -20.54 -1.43
C ASP A 96 0.02 -19.10 -0.91
N GLU A 97 0.70 -18.74 0.17
CA GLU A 97 0.68 -17.38 0.73
C GLU A 97 1.28 -16.31 -0.20
N GLU A 98 2.31 -16.66 -0.98
CA GLU A 98 2.84 -15.77 -2.02
C GLU A 98 1.78 -15.52 -3.09
N ALA A 99 1.11 -16.58 -3.56
CA ALA A 99 0.06 -16.47 -4.57
C ALA A 99 -1.11 -15.62 -4.06
N ASP A 100 -1.50 -15.80 -2.79
CA ASP A 100 -2.50 -14.96 -2.11
C ASP A 100 -2.11 -13.48 -2.14
N LEU A 101 -0.85 -13.16 -1.81
CA LEU A 101 -0.35 -11.78 -1.86
C LEU A 101 -0.39 -11.20 -3.28
N ARG A 102 0.09 -11.95 -4.27
CA ARG A 102 0.08 -11.51 -5.68
C ARG A 102 -1.34 -11.24 -6.15
N ASN A 103 -2.30 -12.08 -5.77
CA ASN A 103 -3.72 -11.88 -6.07
C ASN A 103 -4.29 -10.63 -5.41
N LEU A 104 -3.92 -10.34 -4.15
CA LEU A 104 -4.32 -9.10 -3.47
C LEU A 104 -3.77 -7.87 -4.19
N MET A 105 -2.49 -7.89 -4.56
CA MET A 105 -1.86 -6.80 -5.30
C MET A 105 -2.46 -6.63 -6.70
N GLU A 106 -2.83 -7.70 -7.39
CA GLU A 106 -3.47 -7.59 -8.71
C GLU A 106 -4.84 -6.89 -8.63
N ARG A 107 -5.62 -7.14 -7.56
CA ARG A 107 -6.90 -6.44 -7.32
C ARG A 107 -6.71 -4.95 -7.02
N LEU A 108 -5.57 -4.57 -6.45
CA LEU A 108 -5.23 -3.17 -6.16
C LEU A 108 -4.71 -2.41 -7.38
N ARG A 109 -4.13 -3.12 -8.36
CA ARG A 109 -3.49 -2.55 -9.55
C ARG A 109 -4.31 -1.46 -10.25
N PRO A 110 -5.63 -1.61 -10.48
CA PRO A 110 -6.43 -0.57 -11.13
C PRO A 110 -6.51 0.72 -10.32
N GLN A 111 -6.53 0.64 -8.98
CA GLN A 111 -6.60 1.81 -8.11
C GLN A 111 -5.28 2.59 -8.16
N VAL A 112 -4.15 1.88 -8.21
CA VAL A 112 -2.81 2.47 -8.23
C VAL A 112 -2.45 3.07 -9.59
N LEU A 113 -2.74 2.37 -10.68
CA LEU A 113 -2.26 2.77 -12.01
C LEU A 113 -3.27 3.57 -12.85
N ASN A 114 -4.57 3.44 -12.57
CA ASN A 114 -5.61 4.15 -13.29
C ASN A 114 -6.70 4.58 -12.30
N PRO A 115 -6.39 5.50 -11.36
CA PRO A 115 -7.36 5.95 -10.39
C PRO A 115 -8.53 6.57 -11.14
N LYS A 116 -9.69 5.88 -11.11
CA LYS A 116 -10.92 6.47 -11.63
C LYS A 116 -11.13 7.81 -10.93
N PRO A 117 -11.47 8.89 -11.64
CA PRO A 117 -11.80 10.16 -11.01
C PRO A 117 -12.91 9.90 -10.00
N VAL A 118 -12.62 10.08 -8.71
CA VAL A 118 -13.66 10.09 -7.69
C VAL A 118 -14.41 11.40 -7.92
N ALA A 119 -15.67 11.30 -8.32
CA ALA A 119 -16.51 12.49 -8.48
C ALA A 119 -16.46 13.28 -7.17
N PRO A 120 -16.23 14.60 -7.20
CA PRO A 120 -16.17 15.41 -5.99
C PRO A 120 -17.47 15.20 -5.22
N VAL A 121 -17.36 14.74 -3.97
CA VAL A 121 -18.49 14.71 -3.06
C VAL A 121 -18.86 16.17 -2.81
N LEU A 122 -19.94 16.64 -3.46
CA LEU A 122 -20.57 17.92 -3.14
C LEU A 122 -21.09 17.82 -1.71
N VAL A 123 -20.26 18.20 -0.74
CA VAL A 123 -20.71 18.45 0.62
C VAL A 123 -21.63 19.66 0.53
N TYR A 124 -22.94 19.40 0.53
CA TYR A 124 -23.96 20.45 0.51
C TYR A 124 -23.64 21.43 1.64
N SER A 125 -23.25 22.65 1.25
CA SER A 125 -23.19 23.79 2.16
C SER A 125 -24.59 23.93 2.75
N ALA A 126 -24.72 23.75 4.06
CA ALA A 126 -25.97 23.93 4.77
C ALA A 126 -26.56 25.29 4.37
N LYS A 127 -27.76 25.28 3.79
CA LYS A 127 -28.53 26.50 3.53
C LYS A 127 -28.63 27.24 4.87
N ARG A 128 -28.05 28.44 4.96
CA ARG A 128 -28.39 29.40 6.02
C ARG A 128 -29.87 29.72 5.85
N GLU A 129 -30.70 29.20 6.74
CA GLU A 129 -32.05 29.72 6.92
C GLU A 129 -31.92 31.19 7.34
N THR A 130 -32.18 32.10 6.41
CA THR A 130 -32.48 33.49 6.73
C THR A 130 -33.85 33.51 7.41
N LEU A 131 -33.88 33.45 8.73
CA LEU A 131 -34.99 33.96 9.51
C LEU A 131 -35.02 35.48 9.30
N SER A 132 -35.94 35.94 8.45
CA SER A 132 -36.32 37.35 8.38
C SER A 132 -37.42 37.61 9.39
N ALA A 133 -37.37 38.82 9.95
CA ALA A 133 -38.00 39.29 11.18
C ALA A 133 -39.54 39.32 11.17
#